data_AF-A0A2T7FWJ7-F1
#
_entry.id   AF-A0A2T7FWJ7-F1
#
_cell.length_a   1.000
_cell.length_b   1.000
_cell.length_c   1.000
_cell.angle_alpha   90.00
_cell.angle_beta   90.00
_cell.angle_gamma   90.00
#
_symmetry.space_group_name_H-M   'P 1'
#
loop_
_entity.id
_entity.type
_entity.pdbx_description
1 polymer ?
#
loop_
_entity_poly.entity_id
_entity_poly.type
_entity_poly.pdbx_seq_one_letter_code
_entity_poly.pdbx_strand_id
1 'polypeptide(L)'
;MINTVASIFIIGLSGLLAFLTLVPFSKIPHGLVRAPAFVRLQMLATALVLLPFAWVLTSDGWRIFSLLCLVVVIAVCTASVLKFTPLWPKQSKSAEAALMTDTDRHIHMLAANVKMSNREYDHLIALARREQPDVLAALETDQRWIDALAVLEPDYIHRYDVPHDTGYGMMLYSKLPLKDVQIRDLVTKGVPSIKATVTLRSGDEICLYIVHPEPPVAHEKTTGRDSEIALAGLEAIDGPLPAIIAGDLNDVAWSTTTRRFQRVTGLLDPRVGRGFYNTFNAYVPVFRWPLDHLFHDARFRFVQMQRMPKIGSDHFPISFKLVLAHRPAGEAPTPEEGETEDVTEMIVEEQARDRDPVGTDWEDEK
;
A
#
# COMPACT_ATOMS: atom_id res chain seq x y z
N MET A 1 36.98 0.15 30.41
CA MET A 1 36.79 -0.79 29.28
C MET A 1 35.32 -0.90 28.89
N ILE A 2 34.40 -1.24 29.82
CA ILE A 2 32.95 -1.35 29.54
C ILE A 2 32.35 -0.05 28.97
N ASN A 3 32.65 1.12 29.58
CA ASN A 3 32.15 2.41 29.08
C ASN A 3 32.69 2.79 27.70
N THR A 4 33.91 2.35 27.34
CA THR A 4 34.51 2.64 26.03
C THR A 4 33.84 1.83 24.93
N VAL A 5 33.60 0.54 25.16
CA VAL A 5 32.91 -0.33 24.19
C VAL A 5 31.46 0.13 24.00
N ALA A 6 30.75 0.45 25.08
CA ALA A 6 29.39 1.00 25.01
C ALA A 6 29.34 2.33 24.25
N SER A 7 30.29 3.23 24.51
CA SER A 7 30.40 4.51 23.78
C SER A 7 30.60 4.28 22.28
N ILE A 8 31.54 3.40 21.87
CA ILE A 8 31.81 3.12 20.45
C ILE A 8 30.57 2.53 19.78
N PHE A 9 29.90 1.58 20.44
CA PHE A 9 28.68 0.96 19.94
C PHE A 9 27.57 1.99 19.70
N ILE A 10 27.31 2.87 20.68
CA ILE A 10 26.29 3.91 20.56
C ILE A 10 26.62 4.89 19.43
N ILE A 11 27.87 5.33 19.31
CA ILE A 11 28.30 6.23 18.24
C ILE A 11 28.05 5.59 16.86
N GLY A 12 28.48 4.34 16.69
CA GLY A 12 28.29 3.59 15.45
C GLY A 12 26.81 3.39 15.12
N LEU A 13 26.01 2.99 16.10
CA LEU A 13 24.58 2.75 15.91
C LEU A 13 23.79 4.03 15.63
N SER A 14 24.08 5.13 16.33
CA SER A 14 23.49 6.45 16.04
C SER A 14 23.79 6.91 14.62
N GLY A 15 25.06 6.81 14.19
CA GLY A 15 25.47 7.15 12.83
C GLY A 15 24.79 6.27 11.77
N LEU A 16 24.73 4.96 12.01
CA LEU A 16 24.07 4.01 11.12
C LEU A 16 22.56 4.30 11.00
N LEU A 17 21.86 4.53 12.12
CA LEU A 17 20.44 4.87 12.11
C LEU A 17 20.18 6.18 11.34
N ALA A 18 21.01 7.20 11.52
CA ALA A 18 20.91 8.45 10.77
C ALA A 18 21.11 8.21 9.26
N PHE A 19 22.14 7.44 8.88
CA PHE A 19 22.38 7.07 7.49
C PHE A 19 21.19 6.31 6.88
N LEU A 20 20.72 5.25 7.52
CA LEU A 20 19.57 4.45 7.08
C LEU A 20 18.27 5.28 7.04
N THR A 21 18.16 6.33 7.85
CA THR A 21 17.01 7.24 7.84
C THR A 21 17.01 8.12 6.60
N LEU A 22 18.19 8.57 6.16
CA LEU A 22 18.35 9.56 5.10
C LEU A 22 18.52 8.93 3.72
N VAL A 23 19.13 7.74 3.62
CA VAL A 23 19.41 7.08 2.34
C VAL A 23 18.17 6.89 1.44
N PRO A 24 16.95 6.59 1.94
CA PRO A 24 15.77 6.43 1.10
C PRO A 24 15.24 7.73 0.51
N PHE A 25 15.77 8.91 0.87
CA PHE A 25 15.44 10.19 0.23
C PHE A 25 16.28 10.46 -1.03
N SER A 26 17.30 9.64 -1.30
CA SER A 26 18.05 9.74 -2.54
C SER A 26 17.18 9.41 -3.76
N LYS A 27 17.61 9.87 -4.95
CA LYS A 27 16.95 9.55 -6.23
C LYS A 27 17.26 8.12 -6.73
N ILE A 28 18.04 7.33 -5.99
CA ILE A 28 18.47 5.98 -6.41
C ILE A 28 17.29 5.00 -6.25
N PRO A 29 16.73 4.44 -7.34
CA PRO A 29 15.54 3.59 -7.28
C PRO A 29 15.94 2.12 -7.10
N HIS A 30 16.63 1.80 -5.99
CA HIS A 30 17.15 0.46 -5.72
C HIS A 30 16.53 -0.11 -4.43
N GLY A 31 16.19 -1.41 -4.41
CA GLY A 31 15.55 -2.06 -3.28
C GLY A 31 16.28 -1.87 -1.95
N LEU A 32 17.59 -2.16 -1.90
CA LEU A 32 18.46 -1.87 -0.74
C LEU A 32 18.40 -0.42 -0.24
N VAL A 33 18.27 0.56 -1.14
CA VAL A 33 18.17 1.99 -0.78
C VAL A 33 16.79 2.33 -0.21
N ARG A 34 15.73 1.65 -0.69
CA ARG A 34 14.34 1.87 -0.25
C ARG A 34 13.98 1.06 1.00
N ALA A 35 14.59 -0.11 1.21
CA ALA A 35 14.29 -1.03 2.30
C ALA A 35 14.27 -0.39 3.71
N PRO A 36 15.18 0.55 4.07
CA PRO A 36 15.12 1.22 5.37
C PRO A 36 13.83 2.03 5.60
N ALA A 37 13.11 2.41 4.53
CA ALA A 37 11.81 3.05 4.67
C ALA A 37 10.76 2.14 5.32
N PHE A 38 10.89 0.82 5.26
CA PHE A 38 9.93 -0.09 5.91
C PHE A 38 10.04 0.01 7.44
N VAL A 39 11.26 0.13 7.97
CA VAL A 39 11.53 0.03 9.41
C VAL A 39 11.46 1.36 10.18
N ARG A 40 10.74 2.38 9.68
CA ARG A 40 10.69 3.72 10.29
C ARG A 40 10.23 3.72 11.75
N LEU A 41 9.23 2.91 12.08
CA LEU A 41 8.70 2.81 13.45
C LEU A 41 9.72 2.17 14.40
N GLN A 42 10.42 1.14 13.92
CA GLN A 42 11.46 0.42 14.66
C GLN A 42 12.68 1.34 14.88
N MET A 43 13.07 2.10 13.86
CA MET A 43 14.13 3.10 13.96
C MET A 43 13.77 4.24 14.93
N LEU A 44 12.52 4.71 14.91
CA LEU A 44 12.03 5.71 15.86
C LEU A 44 12.09 5.18 17.29
N ALA A 45 11.55 3.99 17.54
CA ALA A 45 11.58 3.37 18.87
C ALA A 45 13.02 3.14 19.35
N THR A 46 13.88 2.63 18.48
CA THR A 46 15.31 2.41 18.78
C THR A 46 15.99 3.72 19.12
N ALA A 47 15.76 4.79 18.36
CA ALA A 47 16.37 6.09 18.60
C ALA A 47 15.90 6.73 19.92
N LEU A 48 14.61 6.60 20.25
CA LEU A 48 14.05 7.07 21.53
C LEU A 48 14.67 6.34 22.72
N VAL A 49 14.86 5.01 22.60
CA VAL A 49 15.53 4.21 23.63
C VAL A 49 17.00 4.57 23.73
N LEU A 50 17.71 4.76 22.62
CA LEU A 50 19.14 5.09 22.61
C LEU A 50 19.47 6.48 23.15
N LEU A 51 18.56 7.44 23.04
CA LEU A 51 18.80 8.84 23.41
C LEU A 51 19.35 9.03 24.85
N PRO A 52 18.74 8.48 25.92
CA PRO A 52 19.31 8.58 27.27
C PRO A 52 20.65 7.85 27.42
N PHE A 53 20.84 6.71 26.76
CA PHE A 53 22.13 6.00 26.80
C PHE A 53 23.23 6.78 26.10
N ALA A 54 22.91 7.46 24.99
CA ALA A 54 23.84 8.34 24.30
C ALA A 54 24.27 9.51 25.19
N TRP A 55 23.37 10.05 26.00
CA TRP A 55 23.72 11.09 26.97
C TRP A 55 24.69 10.60 28.06
N VAL A 56 24.46 9.42 28.63
CA VAL A 56 25.19 8.94 29.81
C VAL A 56 26.48 8.18 29.46
N LEU A 57 26.45 7.36 28.41
CA LEU A 57 27.49 6.38 28.11
C LEU A 57 28.46 6.81 27.00
N THR A 58 28.16 7.90 26.28
CA THR A 58 29.03 8.40 25.20
C THR A 58 30.08 9.37 25.74
N SER A 59 31.33 9.21 25.26
CA SER A 59 32.44 10.12 25.53
C SER A 59 32.11 11.57 25.12
N ASP A 60 32.57 12.56 25.88
CA ASP A 60 32.21 13.97 25.70
C ASP A 60 32.40 14.49 24.26
N GLY A 61 33.50 14.09 23.59
CA GLY A 61 33.79 14.51 22.22
C GLY A 61 32.79 14.01 21.15
N TRP A 62 32.10 12.91 21.41
CA TRP A 62 31.15 12.29 20.46
C TRP A 62 29.69 12.35 20.92
N ARG A 63 29.44 12.76 22.17
CA ARG A 63 28.08 12.83 22.72
C ARG A 63 27.17 13.72 21.87
N ILE A 64 27.64 14.90 21.50
CA ILE A 64 26.86 15.84 20.66
C ILE A 64 26.55 15.21 19.30
N PHE A 65 27.52 14.57 18.66
CA PHE A 65 27.33 13.87 17.39
C PHE A 65 26.22 12.81 17.50
N SER A 66 26.33 11.89 18.47
CA SER A 66 25.32 10.85 18.68
C SER A 66 23.93 11.42 18.93
N LEU A 67 23.82 12.46 19.76
CA LEU A 67 22.54 13.11 20.05
C LEU A 67 21.94 13.76 18.81
N LEU A 68 22.74 14.48 18.00
CA LEU A 68 22.28 15.08 16.76
C LEU A 68 21.78 14.02 15.77
N CYS A 69 22.53 12.94 15.58
CA CYS A 69 22.10 11.82 14.75
C CYS A 69 20.74 11.25 15.23
N LEU A 70 20.58 10.99 16.52
CA LEU A 70 19.33 10.46 17.08
C LEU A 70 18.17 11.44 16.96
N VAL A 71 18.41 12.74 17.16
CA VAL A 71 17.39 13.79 16.97
C VAL A 71 16.92 13.83 15.52
N VAL A 72 17.85 13.74 14.55
CA VAL A 72 17.49 13.65 13.12
C VAL A 72 16.63 12.42 12.84
N VAL A 73 17.02 11.24 13.36
CA VAL A 73 16.24 10.00 13.21
C VAL A 73 14.83 10.18 13.78
N ILE A 74 14.72 10.68 15.01
CA ILE A 74 13.43 10.91 15.67
C ILE A 74 12.57 11.89 14.86
N ALA A 75 13.13 13.02 14.43
CA ALA A 75 12.40 14.04 13.68
C ALA A 75 11.88 13.50 12.34
N VAL A 76 12.75 12.87 11.54
CA VAL A 76 12.40 12.37 10.20
C VAL A 76 11.43 11.19 10.27
N CYS A 77 11.67 10.23 11.17
CA CYS A 77 10.77 9.09 11.32
C CYS A 77 9.41 9.54 11.86
N THR A 78 9.38 10.43 12.86
CA THR A 78 8.12 11.00 13.39
C THR A 78 7.36 11.74 12.29
N ALA A 79 8.00 12.65 11.56
CA ALA A 79 7.37 13.37 10.45
C ALA A 79 6.83 12.43 9.36
N SER A 80 7.46 11.28 9.15
CA SER A 80 7.00 10.29 8.18
C SER A 80 5.74 9.54 8.59
N VAL A 81 5.60 9.24 9.88
CA VAL A 81 4.50 8.42 10.40
C VAL A 81 3.36 9.23 11.02
N LEU A 82 3.61 10.48 11.43
CA LEU A 82 2.66 11.34 12.13
C LEU A 82 1.36 11.51 11.34
N LYS A 83 1.44 11.63 10.01
CA LYS A 83 0.26 11.79 9.15
C LYS A 83 -0.71 10.61 9.18
N PHE A 84 -0.28 9.44 9.64
CA PHE A 84 -1.11 8.25 9.79
C PHE A 84 -1.57 8.02 11.23
N THR A 85 -1.59 9.08 12.04
CA THR A 85 -2.12 9.04 13.40
C THR A 85 -3.40 9.87 13.49
N PRO A 86 -4.27 9.63 14.49
CA PRO A 86 -5.44 10.48 14.75
C PRO A 86 -5.12 11.95 15.07
N LEU A 87 -3.85 12.28 15.30
CA LEU A 87 -3.40 13.65 15.58
C LEU A 87 -3.30 14.51 14.30
N TRP A 88 -3.24 13.87 13.13
CA TRP A 88 -3.14 14.57 11.85
C TRP A 88 -4.52 14.87 11.27
N PRO A 89 -4.71 15.99 10.54
CA PRO A 89 -5.95 16.27 9.83
C PRO A 89 -6.33 15.13 8.88
N LYS A 90 -7.61 14.74 8.88
CA LYS A 90 -8.13 13.70 7.99
C LYS A 90 -8.09 14.20 6.55
N GLN A 91 -7.33 13.51 5.69
CA GLN A 91 -7.27 13.83 4.25
C GLN A 91 -8.60 13.47 3.57
N SER A 92 -9.01 12.19 3.64
CA SER A 92 -10.34 11.78 3.19
C SER A 92 -11.39 12.26 4.19
N LYS A 93 -12.30 13.13 3.78
CA LYS A 93 -13.39 13.60 4.64
C LYS A 93 -14.32 12.44 4.99
N SER A 94 -14.72 12.37 6.27
CA SER A 94 -15.77 11.46 6.71
C SER A 94 -17.10 11.86 6.06
N ALA A 95 -17.90 10.87 5.71
CA ALA A 95 -19.22 11.11 5.14
C ALA A 95 -20.13 11.83 6.15
N GLU A 96 -20.87 12.81 5.65
CA GLU A 96 -21.90 13.50 6.43
C GLU A 96 -23.13 12.60 6.63
N ALA A 97 -23.99 12.93 7.60
CA ALA A 97 -25.15 12.11 7.96
C ALA A 97 -26.06 11.74 6.77
N ALA A 98 -26.28 12.68 5.84
CA ALA A 98 -27.08 12.43 4.65
C ALA A 98 -26.46 11.38 3.71
N LEU A 99 -25.13 11.38 3.54
CA LEU A 99 -24.44 10.38 2.74
C LEU A 99 -24.34 9.04 3.47
N MET A 100 -24.32 9.03 4.80
CA MET A 100 -24.38 7.79 5.58
C MET A 100 -25.68 7.02 5.37
N THR A 101 -26.79 7.73 5.14
CA THR A 101 -28.09 7.11 4.86
C THR A 101 -28.30 6.73 3.39
N ASP A 102 -27.52 7.30 2.46
CA ASP A 102 -27.61 7.00 1.02
C ASP A 102 -26.78 5.76 0.66
N THR A 103 -27.25 4.60 1.11
CA THR A 103 -26.55 3.32 0.92
C THR A 103 -26.43 2.90 -0.54
N ASP A 104 -27.24 3.46 -1.44
CA ASP A 104 -27.20 3.12 -2.86
C ASP A 104 -25.93 3.61 -3.57
N ARG A 105 -25.31 4.65 -2.99
CA ARG A 105 -24.02 5.20 -3.43
C ARG A 105 -22.82 4.62 -2.67
N HIS A 106 -23.04 3.66 -1.79
CA HIS A 106 -21.94 3.03 -1.04
C HIS A 106 -21.31 1.93 -1.87
N ILE A 107 -20.01 1.79 -1.70
CA ILE A 107 -19.24 0.64 -2.14
C ILE A 107 -18.46 0.08 -0.96
N HIS A 108 -18.71 -1.18 -0.65
CA HIS A 108 -17.95 -1.96 0.32
C HIS A 108 -17.05 -2.94 -0.42
N MET A 109 -15.74 -2.84 -0.22
CA MET A 109 -14.81 -3.80 -0.79
C MET A 109 -13.92 -4.43 0.27
N LEU A 110 -13.63 -5.70 0.04
CA LEU A 110 -12.69 -6.51 0.79
C LEU A 110 -11.55 -6.90 -0.16
N ALA A 111 -10.33 -6.51 0.18
CA ALA A 111 -9.12 -6.90 -0.54
C ALA A 111 -8.28 -7.84 0.32
N ALA A 112 -7.71 -8.88 -0.27
CA ALA A 112 -6.85 -9.84 0.42
C ALA A 112 -5.71 -10.31 -0.49
N ASN A 113 -4.46 -10.00 -0.14
CA ASN A 113 -3.35 -10.83 -0.57
C ASN A 113 -3.43 -12.17 0.18
N VAL A 114 -3.68 -13.26 -0.54
CA VAL A 114 -3.97 -14.56 0.08
C VAL A 114 -2.74 -15.40 0.38
N LYS A 115 -1.57 -14.98 -0.14
CA LYS A 115 -0.35 -15.77 -0.25
C LYS A 115 -0.55 -17.04 -1.09
N MET A 116 0.08 -17.14 -2.25
CA MET A 116 -0.23 -18.23 -3.20
C MET A 116 -0.08 -19.63 -2.62
N SER A 117 0.87 -19.90 -1.73
CA SER A 117 1.08 -21.20 -1.07
C SER A 117 0.09 -21.50 0.06
N ASN A 118 -0.62 -20.50 0.59
CA ASN A 118 -1.60 -20.69 1.66
C ASN A 118 -2.79 -21.54 1.18
N ARG A 119 -3.23 -22.47 2.02
CA ARG A 119 -4.34 -23.40 1.72
C ARG A 119 -5.48 -23.32 2.73
N GLU A 120 -5.45 -22.33 3.64
CA GLU A 120 -6.52 -22.07 4.61
C GLU A 120 -7.72 -21.32 3.97
N TYR A 121 -8.27 -21.87 2.89
CA TYR A 121 -9.32 -21.24 2.07
C TYR A 121 -10.55 -20.82 2.87
N ASP A 122 -10.96 -21.66 3.82
CA ASP A 122 -12.16 -21.47 4.65
C ASP A 122 -12.14 -20.15 5.42
N HIS A 123 -10.95 -19.64 5.78
CA HIS A 123 -10.83 -18.39 6.50
C HIS A 123 -11.26 -17.19 5.64
N LEU A 124 -10.88 -17.14 4.37
CA LEU A 124 -11.33 -16.09 3.45
C LEU A 124 -12.80 -16.26 3.08
N ILE A 125 -13.26 -17.50 2.86
CA ILE A 125 -14.67 -17.81 2.55
C ILE A 125 -15.58 -17.35 3.70
N ALA A 126 -15.24 -17.71 4.94
CA ALA A 126 -15.99 -17.30 6.13
C ALA A 126 -15.95 -15.78 6.33
N LEU A 127 -14.82 -15.14 6.03
CA LEU A 127 -14.68 -13.69 6.07
C LEU A 127 -15.60 -13.00 5.05
N ALA A 128 -15.56 -13.43 3.78
CA ALA A 128 -16.39 -12.87 2.72
C ALA A 128 -17.89 -13.05 3.02
N ARG A 129 -18.31 -14.23 3.49
CA ARG A 129 -19.70 -14.49 3.90
C ARG A 129 -20.15 -13.65 5.09
N ARG A 130 -19.25 -13.34 6.02
CA ARG A 130 -19.58 -12.51 7.19
C ARG A 130 -19.66 -11.03 6.83
N GLU A 131 -18.69 -10.52 6.09
CA GLU A 131 -18.58 -9.10 5.76
C GLU A 131 -19.52 -8.70 4.60
N GLN A 132 -19.89 -9.67 3.74
CA GLN A 132 -20.79 -9.48 2.60
C GLN A 132 -20.37 -8.32 1.67
N PRO A 133 -19.09 -8.18 1.29
CA PRO A 133 -18.63 -7.03 0.52
C PRO A 133 -19.30 -6.98 -0.87
N ASP A 134 -19.45 -5.77 -1.40
CA ASP A 134 -19.92 -5.53 -2.76
C ASP A 134 -18.90 -6.01 -3.79
N VAL A 135 -17.61 -5.82 -3.47
CA VAL A 135 -16.48 -6.26 -4.28
C VAL A 135 -15.49 -7.03 -3.42
N LEU A 136 -15.11 -8.23 -3.86
CA LEU A 136 -14.05 -9.04 -3.27
C LEU A 136 -12.90 -9.11 -4.28
N ALA A 137 -11.72 -8.62 -3.88
CA ALA A 137 -10.49 -8.80 -4.63
C ALA A 137 -9.54 -9.71 -3.85
N ALA A 138 -9.02 -10.76 -4.49
CA ALA A 138 -7.96 -11.58 -3.95
C ALA A 138 -6.73 -11.50 -4.86
N LEU A 139 -5.54 -11.39 -4.25
CA LEU A 139 -4.25 -11.32 -4.93
C LEU A 139 -3.42 -12.54 -4.56
N GLU A 140 -2.48 -12.92 -5.43
CA GLU A 140 -1.68 -14.14 -5.35
C GLU A 140 -2.50 -15.44 -5.45
N THR A 141 -3.51 -15.45 -6.32
CA THR A 141 -4.39 -16.61 -6.48
C THR A 141 -3.92 -17.55 -7.60
N ASP A 142 -3.67 -18.82 -7.26
CA ASP A 142 -3.53 -19.91 -8.23
C ASP A 142 -4.90 -20.52 -8.59
N GLN A 143 -4.90 -21.51 -9.50
CA GLN A 143 -6.13 -22.22 -9.87
C GLN A 143 -6.82 -22.87 -8.65
N ARG A 144 -6.06 -23.33 -7.65
CA ARG A 144 -6.64 -23.97 -6.46
C ARG A 144 -7.39 -22.97 -5.59
N TRP A 145 -6.88 -21.75 -5.47
CA TRP A 145 -7.61 -20.66 -4.82
C TRP A 145 -8.93 -20.34 -5.52
N ILE A 146 -8.91 -20.26 -6.85
CA ILE A 146 -10.13 -20.03 -7.65
C ILE A 146 -11.15 -21.16 -7.43
N ASP A 147 -10.71 -22.42 -7.55
CA ASP A 147 -11.58 -23.59 -7.33
C ASP A 147 -12.19 -23.61 -5.91
N ALA A 148 -11.41 -23.23 -4.89
CA ALA A 148 -11.87 -23.17 -3.52
C ALA A 148 -12.87 -22.02 -3.28
N LEU A 149 -12.64 -20.86 -3.89
CA LEU A 149 -13.50 -19.68 -3.77
C LEU A 149 -14.77 -19.78 -4.63
N ALA A 150 -14.88 -20.78 -5.51
CA ALA A 150 -16.06 -21.05 -6.32
C ALA A 150 -17.36 -21.17 -5.48
N VAL A 151 -17.26 -21.52 -4.20
CA VAL A 151 -18.41 -21.59 -3.27
C VAL A 151 -19.03 -20.22 -2.94
N LEU A 152 -18.37 -19.12 -3.31
CA LEU A 152 -18.86 -17.76 -3.16
C LEU A 152 -19.57 -17.26 -4.43
N GLU A 153 -19.37 -17.91 -5.58
CA GLU A 153 -19.88 -17.43 -6.86
C GLU A 153 -21.39 -17.14 -6.90
N PRO A 154 -22.27 -17.93 -6.25
CA PRO A 154 -23.71 -17.62 -6.25
C PRO A 154 -24.05 -16.26 -5.61
N ASP A 155 -23.17 -15.73 -4.76
CA ASP A 155 -23.34 -14.43 -4.10
C ASP A 155 -22.86 -13.25 -4.97
N TYR A 156 -22.14 -13.50 -6.08
CA TYR A 156 -21.51 -12.49 -6.93
C TYR A 156 -21.92 -12.63 -8.39
N ILE A 157 -22.55 -11.58 -8.93
CA ILE A 157 -23.09 -11.58 -10.30
C ILE A 157 -22.00 -11.44 -11.38
N HIS A 158 -20.85 -10.85 -11.05
CA HIS A 158 -19.70 -10.72 -11.95
C HIS A 158 -18.45 -11.28 -11.29
N ARG A 159 -17.66 -12.01 -12.08
CA ARG A 159 -16.50 -12.76 -11.63
C ARG A 159 -15.44 -12.75 -12.71
N TYR A 160 -14.21 -12.42 -12.33
CA TYR A 160 -13.06 -12.42 -13.20
C TYR A 160 -11.91 -13.08 -12.46
N ASP A 161 -11.49 -14.23 -12.99
CA ASP A 161 -10.38 -15.01 -12.45
C ASP A 161 -9.18 -14.86 -13.39
N VAL A 162 -8.03 -14.56 -12.83
CA VAL A 162 -6.73 -14.46 -13.51
C VAL A 162 -5.76 -15.37 -12.75
N PRO A 163 -5.93 -16.71 -12.85
CA PRO A 163 -4.99 -17.63 -12.21
C PRO A 163 -3.58 -17.38 -12.74
N HIS A 164 -2.61 -17.50 -11.85
CA HIS A 164 -1.21 -17.52 -12.24
C HIS A 164 -0.46 -18.60 -11.46
N ASP A 165 0.57 -19.16 -12.07
CA ASP A 165 1.46 -20.15 -11.43
C ASP A 165 2.54 -19.46 -10.57
N THR A 166 2.44 -18.15 -10.38
CA THR A 166 3.32 -17.33 -9.52
C THR A 166 2.46 -16.42 -8.65
N GLY A 167 3.07 -15.60 -7.78
CA GLY A 167 2.37 -14.64 -6.92
C GLY A 167 1.53 -13.57 -7.63
N TYR A 168 1.46 -13.54 -8.96
CA TYR A 168 0.74 -12.48 -9.70
C TYR A 168 -0.73 -12.75 -9.97
N GLY A 169 -1.25 -13.93 -9.63
CA GLY A 169 -2.64 -14.24 -9.92
C GLY A 169 -3.62 -13.33 -9.17
N MET A 170 -4.77 -13.07 -9.78
CA MET A 170 -5.78 -12.15 -9.23
C MET A 170 -7.19 -12.71 -9.41
N MET A 171 -8.08 -12.31 -8.50
CA MET A 171 -9.51 -12.58 -8.58
C MET A 171 -10.29 -11.30 -8.28
N LEU A 172 -11.34 -11.01 -9.05
CA LEU A 172 -12.27 -9.91 -8.81
C LEU A 172 -13.72 -10.40 -8.91
N TYR A 173 -14.40 -10.47 -7.76
CA TYR A 173 -15.82 -10.81 -7.65
C TYR A 173 -16.63 -9.59 -7.25
N SER A 174 -17.78 -9.37 -7.89
CA SER A 174 -18.62 -8.19 -7.66
C SER A 174 -20.11 -8.55 -7.65
N LYS A 175 -20.81 -8.02 -6.65
CA LYS A 175 -22.28 -8.00 -6.55
C LYS A 175 -22.88 -6.85 -7.36
N LEU A 176 -22.07 -5.84 -7.66
CA LEU A 176 -22.43 -4.69 -8.48
C LEU A 176 -22.12 -4.99 -9.96
N PRO A 177 -22.91 -4.47 -10.91
CA PRO A 177 -22.63 -4.63 -12.33
C PRO A 177 -21.22 -4.14 -12.70
N LEU A 178 -20.48 -4.97 -13.43
CA LEU A 178 -19.17 -4.63 -13.99
C LEU A 178 -19.27 -4.47 -15.51
N LYS A 179 -18.66 -3.41 -16.05
CA LYS A 179 -18.54 -3.12 -17.48
C LYS A 179 -17.08 -2.84 -17.84
N ASP A 180 -16.78 -2.93 -19.13
CA ASP A 180 -15.47 -2.58 -19.72
C ASP A 180 -14.29 -3.19 -18.96
N VAL A 181 -14.44 -4.44 -18.51
CA VAL A 181 -13.43 -5.11 -17.70
C VAL A 181 -12.24 -5.48 -18.58
N GLN A 182 -11.06 -5.02 -18.16
CA GLN A 182 -9.80 -5.22 -18.86
C GLN A 182 -8.78 -5.82 -17.90
N ILE A 183 -8.21 -6.96 -18.30
CA ILE A 183 -7.03 -7.55 -17.67
C ILE A 183 -5.83 -7.10 -18.49
N ARG A 184 -4.87 -6.42 -17.85
CA ARG A 184 -3.81 -5.70 -18.55
C ARG A 184 -2.48 -5.82 -17.83
N ASP A 185 -1.44 -6.03 -18.59
CA ASP A 185 -0.06 -5.83 -18.17
C ASP A 185 0.29 -4.38 -18.48
N LEU A 186 0.48 -3.54 -17.44
CA LEU A 186 0.62 -2.09 -17.62
C LEU A 186 2.05 -1.71 -18.02
N VAL A 187 3.00 -2.22 -17.24
CA VAL A 187 4.43 -1.92 -17.41
C VAL A 187 5.20 -3.19 -17.68
N THR A 188 5.06 -4.19 -16.81
CA THR A 188 5.83 -5.43 -16.90
C THR A 188 4.94 -6.55 -17.42
N LYS A 189 5.33 -7.22 -18.50
CA LYS A 189 4.59 -8.38 -19.04
C LYS A 189 4.54 -9.50 -18.00
N GLY A 190 3.38 -10.11 -17.78
CA GLY A 190 3.17 -11.12 -16.75
C GLY A 190 2.86 -10.56 -15.36
N VAL A 191 2.74 -9.23 -15.22
CA VAL A 191 2.23 -8.58 -14.01
C VAL A 191 0.84 -8.01 -14.34
N PRO A 192 -0.24 -8.77 -14.10
CA PRO A 192 -1.58 -8.36 -14.48
C PRO A 192 -2.10 -7.27 -13.53
N SER A 193 -3.01 -6.48 -14.08
CA SER A 193 -3.87 -5.55 -13.37
C SER A 193 -5.29 -5.69 -13.90
N ILE A 194 -6.28 -5.31 -13.09
CA ILE A 194 -7.68 -5.30 -13.51
C ILE A 194 -8.19 -3.87 -13.48
N LYS A 195 -8.78 -3.42 -14.59
CA LYS A 195 -9.58 -2.20 -14.68
C LYS A 195 -11.02 -2.57 -14.97
N ALA A 196 -11.97 -2.00 -14.22
CA ALA A 196 -13.38 -2.23 -14.44
C ALA A 196 -14.21 -0.98 -14.13
N THR A 197 -15.26 -0.75 -14.92
CA THR A 197 -16.31 0.21 -14.56
C THR A 197 -17.32 -0.49 -13.67
N VAL A 198 -17.54 0.01 -12.46
CA VAL A 198 -18.53 -0.49 -11.50
C VAL A 198 -19.74 0.42 -11.51
N THR A 199 -20.93 -0.13 -11.73
CA THR A 199 -22.19 0.62 -11.59
C THR A 199 -22.71 0.45 -10.15
N LEU A 200 -22.78 1.55 -9.40
CA LEU A 200 -23.38 1.58 -8.06
C LEU A 200 -24.89 1.34 -8.13
N ARG A 201 -25.52 1.05 -6.99
CA ARG A 201 -26.98 0.80 -6.92
C ARG A 201 -27.79 2.05 -7.31
N SER A 202 -27.21 3.23 -7.09
CA SER A 202 -27.76 4.52 -7.53
C SER A 202 -27.75 4.71 -9.06
N GLY A 203 -27.02 3.86 -9.79
CA GLY A 203 -26.76 3.99 -11.23
C GLY A 203 -25.54 4.85 -11.57
N ASP A 204 -24.88 5.48 -10.59
CA ASP A 204 -23.62 6.18 -10.83
C ASP A 204 -22.51 5.17 -11.19
N GLU A 205 -21.59 5.57 -12.05
CA GLU A 205 -20.46 4.74 -12.46
C GLU A 205 -19.15 5.24 -11.85
N ILE A 206 -18.31 4.31 -11.41
CA ILE A 206 -16.97 4.55 -10.86
C ILE A 206 -15.98 3.59 -11.53
N CYS A 207 -14.71 3.99 -11.62
CA CYS A 207 -13.65 3.14 -12.15
C CYS A 207 -12.90 2.46 -11.01
N LEU A 208 -12.72 1.15 -11.08
CA LEU A 208 -11.96 0.36 -10.14
C LEU A 208 -10.69 -0.18 -10.80
N TYR A 209 -9.55 0.04 -10.15
CA TYR A 209 -8.26 -0.52 -10.52
C TYR A 209 -7.76 -1.44 -9.42
N ILE A 210 -7.47 -2.69 -9.77
CA ILE A 210 -6.80 -3.65 -8.91
C ILE A 210 -5.38 -3.85 -9.44
N VAL A 211 -4.39 -3.62 -8.59
CA VAL A 211 -2.97 -3.71 -8.94
C VAL A 211 -2.21 -4.55 -7.92
N HIS A 212 -1.24 -5.33 -8.40
CA HIS A 212 -0.25 -6.02 -7.58
C HIS A 212 1.10 -5.87 -8.31
N PRO A 213 1.76 -4.71 -8.20
CA PRO A 213 3.06 -4.49 -8.79
C PRO A 213 4.14 -5.36 -8.12
N GLU A 214 5.30 -5.43 -8.75
CA GLU A 214 6.41 -6.26 -8.31
C GLU A 214 6.86 -6.01 -6.85
N PRO A 215 7.21 -7.06 -6.10
CA PRO A 215 7.67 -6.95 -4.73
C PRO A 215 9.00 -6.21 -4.61
N PRO A 216 9.28 -5.60 -3.43
CA PRO A 216 10.52 -4.90 -3.21
C PRO A 216 11.62 -5.92 -2.90
N VAL A 217 12.48 -6.23 -3.88
CA VAL A 217 13.62 -7.13 -3.64
C VAL A 217 14.92 -6.34 -3.49
N ALA A 218 15.78 -6.76 -2.57
CA ALA A 218 16.95 -5.98 -2.17
C ALA A 218 17.94 -5.72 -3.31
N HIS A 219 18.02 -6.65 -4.27
CA HIS A 219 18.99 -6.68 -5.37
C HIS A 219 18.48 -6.09 -6.70
N GLU A 220 17.22 -5.65 -6.77
CA GLU A 220 16.63 -5.10 -8.00
C GLU A 220 16.29 -3.61 -7.89
N LYS A 221 15.99 -3.03 -9.05
CA LYS A 221 15.41 -1.68 -9.15
C LYS A 221 13.94 -1.69 -8.75
N THR A 222 13.47 -0.60 -8.16
CA THR A 222 12.04 -0.43 -7.81
C THR A 222 11.23 0.23 -8.94
N THR A 223 11.86 0.55 -10.07
CA THR A 223 11.24 1.36 -11.12
C THR A 223 10.07 0.67 -11.80
N GLY A 224 10.09 -0.65 -12.01
CA GLY A 224 8.95 -1.39 -12.57
C GLY A 224 7.70 -1.22 -11.70
N ARG A 225 7.80 -1.58 -10.41
CA ARG A 225 6.77 -1.34 -9.40
C ARG A 225 6.30 0.12 -9.35
N ASP A 226 7.24 1.07 -9.28
CA ASP A 226 6.93 2.49 -9.15
C ASP A 226 6.19 3.02 -10.41
N SER A 227 6.55 2.56 -11.60
CA SER A 227 5.91 2.89 -12.88
C SER A 227 4.51 2.30 -12.97
N GLU A 228 4.30 1.08 -12.50
CA GLU A 228 3.01 0.39 -12.54
C GLU A 228 1.97 1.08 -11.67
N ILE A 229 2.38 1.47 -10.45
CA ILE A 229 1.57 2.28 -9.54
C ILE A 229 1.25 3.64 -10.19
N ALA A 230 2.25 4.31 -10.74
CA ALA A 230 2.09 5.62 -11.34
C ALA A 230 1.17 5.61 -12.57
N LEU A 231 1.32 4.63 -13.47
CA LEU A 231 0.51 4.51 -14.68
C LEU A 231 -0.97 4.26 -14.36
N ALA A 232 -1.26 3.35 -13.41
CA ALA A 232 -2.64 3.15 -12.93
C ALA A 232 -3.24 4.45 -12.35
N GLY A 233 -2.42 5.22 -11.64
CA GLY A 233 -2.77 6.53 -11.11
C GLY A 233 -3.09 7.57 -12.17
N LEU A 234 -2.24 7.70 -13.19
CA LEU A 234 -2.43 8.64 -14.29
C LEU A 234 -3.68 8.31 -15.11
N GLU A 235 -3.89 7.03 -15.44
CA GLU A 235 -5.11 6.60 -16.11
C GLU A 235 -6.38 6.86 -15.29
N ALA A 236 -6.28 6.75 -13.97
CA ALA A 236 -7.40 7.01 -13.07
C ALA A 236 -7.83 8.48 -13.06
N ILE A 237 -6.89 9.42 -13.22
CA ILE A 237 -7.16 10.86 -13.15
C ILE A 237 -7.47 11.47 -14.52
N ASP A 238 -6.97 10.86 -15.59
CA ASP A 238 -7.31 11.24 -16.98
C ASP A 238 -8.71 10.75 -17.37
N GLY A 239 -9.25 9.76 -16.65
CA GLY A 239 -10.59 9.24 -16.85
C GLY A 239 -11.70 10.17 -16.33
N PRO A 240 -12.90 10.17 -16.94
CA PRO A 240 -14.01 11.03 -16.50
C PRO A 240 -14.68 10.54 -15.20
N LEU A 241 -14.58 9.24 -14.90
CA LEU A 241 -15.26 8.60 -13.78
C LEU A 241 -14.46 8.76 -12.47
N PRO A 242 -15.12 8.86 -11.30
CA PRO A 242 -14.46 8.75 -10.01
C PRO A 242 -13.74 7.41 -9.90
N ALA A 243 -12.48 7.42 -9.49
CA ALA A 243 -11.65 6.22 -9.43
C ALA A 243 -11.36 5.74 -8.01
N ILE A 244 -11.23 4.42 -7.87
CA ILE A 244 -10.65 3.73 -6.73
C ILE A 244 -9.50 2.86 -7.26
N ILE A 245 -8.33 2.97 -6.64
CA ILE A 245 -7.19 2.08 -6.88
C ILE A 245 -6.93 1.31 -5.59
N ALA A 246 -6.89 -0.02 -5.69
CA ALA A 246 -6.69 -0.88 -4.53
C ALA A 246 -5.77 -2.05 -4.86
N GLY A 247 -5.05 -2.53 -3.85
CA GLY A 247 -4.23 -3.73 -3.96
C GLY A 247 -3.00 -3.67 -3.06
N ASP A 248 -2.16 -4.70 -3.15
CA ASP A 248 -0.87 -4.74 -2.49
C ASP A 248 0.15 -4.01 -3.34
N LEU A 249 0.56 -2.82 -2.92
CA LEU A 249 1.51 -2.02 -3.69
C LEU A 249 2.96 -2.35 -3.36
N ASN A 250 3.20 -3.34 -2.49
CA ASN A 250 4.54 -3.78 -2.17
C ASN A 250 5.44 -2.63 -1.65
N ASP A 251 4.81 -1.62 -1.04
CA ASP A 251 5.44 -0.39 -0.57
C ASP A 251 4.71 0.17 0.66
N VAL A 252 5.42 0.88 1.52
CA VAL A 252 4.85 1.45 2.73
C VAL A 252 4.21 2.82 2.47
N ALA A 253 3.10 3.11 3.17
CA ALA A 253 2.35 4.36 3.03
C ALA A 253 3.16 5.67 3.16
N TRP A 254 4.26 5.64 3.92
CA TRP A 254 5.14 6.80 4.12
C TRP A 254 6.36 6.85 3.19
N SER A 255 6.49 5.92 2.24
CA SER A 255 7.59 5.91 1.28
C SER A 255 7.61 7.19 0.42
N THR A 256 8.74 7.46 -0.22
CA THR A 256 8.85 8.55 -1.18
C THR A 256 8.01 8.30 -2.41
N THR A 257 7.96 7.06 -2.91
CA THR A 257 7.18 6.66 -4.09
C THR A 257 5.69 6.82 -3.85
N THR A 258 5.16 6.33 -2.74
CA THR A 258 3.72 6.47 -2.42
C THR A 258 3.31 7.93 -2.25
N ARG A 259 4.19 8.78 -1.68
CA ARG A 259 3.93 10.23 -1.59
C ARG A 259 3.94 10.91 -2.96
N ARG A 260 4.89 10.54 -3.82
CA ARG A 260 4.98 11.04 -5.20
C ARG A 260 3.74 10.64 -6.01
N PHE A 261 3.32 9.39 -5.91
CA PHE A 261 2.07 8.92 -6.51
C PHE A 261 0.87 9.77 -6.08
N GLN A 262 0.70 10.03 -4.77
CA GLN A 262 -0.41 10.87 -4.30
C GLN A 262 -0.34 12.30 -4.83
N ARG A 263 0.86 12.91 -4.90
CA ARG A 263 1.04 14.26 -5.45
C ARG A 263 0.71 14.36 -6.93
N VAL A 264 1.20 13.41 -7.73
CA VAL A 264 1.00 13.37 -9.19
C VAL A 264 -0.46 13.11 -9.53
N THR A 265 -1.12 12.22 -8.78
CA THR A 265 -2.50 11.81 -9.07
C THR A 265 -3.56 12.63 -8.36
N GLY A 266 -3.22 13.28 -7.25
CA GLY A 266 -4.21 13.91 -6.38
C GLY A 266 -5.15 12.93 -5.68
N LEU A 267 -4.94 11.61 -5.82
CA LEU A 267 -5.76 10.59 -5.16
C LEU A 267 -5.50 10.60 -3.65
N LEU A 268 -6.55 10.34 -2.88
CA LEU A 268 -6.55 10.47 -1.42
C LEU A 268 -6.30 9.12 -0.74
N ASP A 269 -5.55 9.15 0.35
CA ASP A 269 -5.31 8.00 1.22
C ASP A 269 -6.22 8.05 2.46
N PRO A 270 -7.16 7.11 2.62
CA PRO A 270 -8.11 7.12 3.73
C PRO A 270 -7.42 6.92 5.09
N ARG A 271 -6.19 6.40 5.14
CA ARG A 271 -5.42 6.17 6.37
C ARG A 271 -4.92 7.46 7.00
N VAL A 272 -4.71 8.50 6.20
CA VAL A 272 -4.19 9.80 6.67
C VAL A 272 -5.18 10.44 7.66
N GLY A 273 -4.68 10.76 8.84
CA GLY A 273 -5.45 11.26 9.99
C GLY A 273 -6.24 10.19 10.75
N ARG A 274 -5.97 8.89 10.53
CA ARG A 274 -6.72 7.80 11.16
C ARG A 274 -5.83 6.72 11.80
N GLY A 275 -4.94 6.11 11.04
CA GLY A 275 -4.18 4.96 11.52
C GLY A 275 -3.28 4.37 10.46
N PHE A 276 -2.38 3.47 10.85
CA PHE A 276 -1.47 2.80 9.91
C PHE A 276 -2.15 1.70 9.09
N TYR A 277 -3.05 0.91 9.70
CA TYR A 277 -3.67 -0.26 9.08
C TYR A 277 -2.65 -1.26 8.54
N ASN A 278 -1.65 -1.63 9.35
CA ASN A 278 -0.57 -2.52 8.95
C ASN A 278 -1.07 -3.92 8.56
N THR A 279 -1.06 -4.24 7.27
CA THR A 279 -1.55 -5.51 6.72
C THR A 279 -0.49 -6.59 6.62
N PHE A 280 0.80 -6.27 6.56
CA PHE A 280 1.90 -7.24 6.49
C PHE A 280 3.03 -6.86 7.45
N ASN A 281 3.66 -7.70 8.26
CA ASN A 281 3.61 -9.15 8.30
C ASN A 281 2.65 -9.66 9.39
N ALA A 282 1.71 -10.52 9.02
CA ALA A 282 0.70 -11.06 9.91
C ALA A 282 1.26 -12.01 10.98
N TYR A 283 2.41 -12.65 10.71
CA TYR A 283 3.10 -13.56 11.62
C TYR A 283 3.90 -12.83 12.70
N VAL A 284 4.55 -11.70 12.36
CA VAL A 284 5.50 -11.03 13.28
C VAL A 284 5.02 -9.62 13.64
N PRO A 285 4.41 -9.41 14.83
CA PRO A 285 3.82 -8.12 15.22
C PRO A 285 4.75 -6.90 15.12
N VAL A 286 6.05 -7.10 15.38
CA VAL A 286 7.05 -6.02 15.37
C VAL A 286 7.43 -5.60 13.94
N PHE A 287 7.19 -6.43 12.93
CA PHE A 287 7.47 -6.16 11.51
C PHE A 287 6.17 -5.99 10.71
N ARG A 288 5.26 -5.17 11.26
CA ARG A 288 3.99 -4.83 10.64
C ARG A 288 4.03 -3.47 9.96
N TRP A 289 3.57 -3.44 8.73
CA TRP A 289 3.69 -2.43 7.69
C TRP A 289 2.39 -2.37 6.86
N PRO A 290 2.02 -1.21 6.33
CA PRO A 290 0.79 -1.04 5.56
C PRO A 290 1.07 -1.16 4.06
N LEU A 291 1.10 -2.38 3.55
CA LEU A 291 1.42 -2.67 2.15
C LEU A 291 0.20 -2.75 1.25
N ASP A 292 -0.97 -3.04 1.80
CA ASP A 292 -2.23 -2.99 1.07
C ASP A 292 -2.79 -1.57 1.12
N HIS A 293 -2.94 -0.97 -0.06
CA HIS A 293 -3.41 0.40 -0.21
C HIS A 293 -4.81 0.43 -0.78
N LEU A 294 -5.48 1.51 -0.43
CA LEU A 294 -6.57 2.03 -1.21
C LEU A 294 -6.33 3.52 -1.42
N PHE A 295 -6.38 3.95 -2.67
CA PHE A 295 -6.46 5.35 -3.04
C PHE A 295 -7.80 5.61 -3.72
N HIS A 296 -8.34 6.81 -3.51
CA HIS A 296 -9.63 7.17 -4.10
C HIS A 296 -9.69 8.62 -4.54
N ASP A 297 -10.54 8.88 -5.52
CA ASP A 297 -10.89 10.23 -5.97
C ASP A 297 -11.50 11.07 -4.83
N ALA A 298 -11.28 12.38 -4.87
CA ALA A 298 -11.83 13.34 -3.90
C ALA A 298 -13.38 13.37 -3.87
N ARG A 299 -14.05 12.86 -4.90
CA ARG A 299 -15.52 12.69 -4.96
C ARG A 299 -16.03 11.64 -3.96
N PHE A 300 -15.19 10.77 -3.41
CA PHE A 300 -15.61 9.85 -2.36
C PHE A 300 -15.56 10.47 -0.96
N ARG A 301 -16.35 9.91 -0.05
CA ARG A 301 -16.22 10.13 1.40
C ARG A 301 -15.90 8.83 2.10
N PHE A 302 -15.12 8.96 3.17
CA PHE A 302 -14.78 7.86 4.04
C PHE A 302 -16.00 7.45 4.88
N VAL A 303 -16.38 6.17 4.80
CA VAL A 303 -17.36 5.56 5.71
C VAL A 303 -16.62 4.77 6.80
N GLN A 304 -15.85 3.76 6.40
CA GLN A 304 -15.18 2.84 7.31
C GLN A 304 -13.95 2.23 6.65
N MET A 305 -12.93 1.92 7.46
CA MET A 305 -11.78 1.12 7.06
C MET A 305 -11.38 0.24 8.23
N GLN A 306 -11.08 -1.02 7.96
CA GLN A 306 -10.76 -2.00 8.98
C GLN A 306 -9.77 -3.03 8.44
N ARG A 307 -8.70 -3.27 9.19
CA ARG A 307 -7.86 -4.44 8.99
C ARG A 307 -8.56 -5.65 9.59
N MET A 308 -8.75 -6.69 8.78
CA MET A 308 -9.52 -7.87 9.14
C MET A 308 -8.67 -8.89 9.91
N PRO A 309 -9.30 -9.90 10.54
CA PRO A 309 -8.58 -11.01 11.13
C PRO A 309 -7.70 -11.75 10.12
N LYS A 310 -6.66 -12.44 10.63
CA LYS A 310 -5.74 -13.24 9.81
C LYS A 310 -6.48 -14.39 9.11
N ILE A 311 -6.06 -14.71 7.88
CA ILE A 311 -6.65 -15.78 7.04
C ILE A 311 -5.63 -16.87 6.64
N GLY A 312 -4.62 -17.11 7.48
CA GLY A 312 -3.50 -18.00 7.12
C GLY A 312 -2.41 -17.34 6.25
N SER A 313 -2.69 -16.20 5.62
CA SER A 313 -1.72 -15.40 4.85
C SER A 313 -0.71 -14.63 5.73
N ASP A 314 0.43 -14.21 5.17
CA ASP A 314 1.29 -13.16 5.72
C ASP A 314 0.66 -11.76 5.64
N HIS A 315 -0.40 -11.60 4.87
CA HIS A 315 -1.22 -10.41 4.87
C HIS A 315 -2.51 -10.58 5.69
N PHE A 316 -2.93 -9.49 6.31
CA PHE A 316 -4.30 -9.32 6.81
C PHE A 316 -5.15 -8.75 5.67
N PRO A 317 -6.35 -9.29 5.41
CA PRO A 317 -7.29 -8.65 4.51
C PRO A 317 -7.67 -7.25 5.02
N ILE A 318 -8.04 -6.38 4.11
CA ILE A 318 -8.48 -5.03 4.43
C ILE A 318 -9.86 -4.77 3.86
N SER A 319 -10.76 -4.31 4.73
CA SER A 319 -12.12 -3.92 4.38
C SER A 319 -12.21 -2.41 4.36
N PHE A 320 -12.83 -1.87 3.30
CA PHE A 320 -13.09 -0.45 3.19
C PHE A 320 -14.50 -0.18 2.68
N LYS A 321 -15.09 0.90 3.16
CA LYS A 321 -16.40 1.41 2.75
C LYS A 321 -16.26 2.87 2.40
N LEU A 322 -16.67 3.21 1.19
CA LEU A 322 -16.71 4.58 0.68
C LEU A 322 -18.12 4.88 0.18
N VAL A 323 -18.46 6.17 0.14
CA VAL A 323 -19.70 6.66 -0.47
C VAL A 323 -19.36 7.71 -1.50
N LEU A 324 -19.95 7.60 -2.69
CA LEU A 324 -19.77 8.58 -3.75
C LEU A 324 -20.59 9.84 -3.46
N ALA A 325 -19.92 10.99 -3.35
CA ALA A 325 -20.57 12.28 -3.15
C ALA A 325 -20.71 13.03 -4.49
N HIS A 326 -21.75 13.86 -4.60
CA HIS A 326 -21.98 14.71 -5.77
C HIS A 326 -20.94 15.82 -5.95
N ARG A 327 -20.15 16.13 -4.91
CA ARG A 327 -19.12 17.17 -4.93
C ARG A 327 -17.80 16.62 -4.36
N PRO A 328 -16.65 16.96 -4.96
CA PRO A 328 -15.35 16.65 -4.39
C PRO A 328 -15.24 17.19 -2.95
N ALA A 329 -14.62 16.42 -2.06
CA ALA A 329 -14.13 16.92 -0.79
C ALA A 329 -12.64 16.71 -0.66
N GLY A 330 -12.01 17.78 -0.18
CA GLY A 330 -10.60 17.77 0.14
C GLY A 330 -9.84 18.59 -0.89
N GLU A 331 -8.67 19.02 -0.47
CA GLU A 331 -7.66 19.52 -1.38
C GLU A 331 -6.91 18.29 -1.90
N ALA A 332 -6.98 18.07 -3.20
CA ALA A 332 -6.13 17.08 -3.84
C ALA A 332 -4.67 17.52 -3.69
N PRO A 333 -3.75 16.61 -3.34
CA PRO A 333 -2.33 16.89 -3.46
C PRO A 333 -1.99 17.39 -4.88
N THR A 334 -1.02 18.30 -4.98
CA THR A 334 -0.53 18.81 -6.26
C THR A 334 0.89 18.31 -6.52
N PRO A 335 1.26 18.05 -7.78
CA PRO A 335 2.62 17.68 -8.15
C PRO A 335 3.60 18.83 -7.88
N GLU A 336 4.85 18.49 -7.60
CA GLU A 336 5.97 19.44 -7.67
C GLU A 336 6.32 19.75 -9.15
N GLU A 337 6.98 20.88 -9.41
CA GLU A 337 7.36 21.27 -10.78
C GLU A 337 8.26 20.20 -11.43
N GLY A 338 7.89 19.75 -12.64
CA GLY A 338 8.60 18.68 -13.36
C GLY A 338 8.29 17.25 -12.88
N GLU A 339 7.53 17.07 -11.80
CA GLU A 339 7.35 15.76 -11.18
C GLU A 339 6.55 14.80 -12.07
N THR A 340 5.55 15.31 -12.77
CA THR A 340 4.69 14.54 -13.70
C THR A 340 5.47 14.12 -14.94
N GLU A 341 6.28 15.02 -15.51
CA GLU A 341 7.17 14.71 -16.63
C GLU A 341 8.16 13.60 -16.26
N ASP A 342 8.85 13.75 -15.12
CA ASP A 342 9.79 12.73 -14.61
C ASP A 342 9.11 11.36 -14.37
N VAL A 343 7.83 11.34 -13.95
CA VAL A 343 7.08 10.08 -13.79
C VAL A 343 6.76 9.47 -15.14
N THR A 344 6.33 10.29 -16.10
CA THR A 344 5.95 9.83 -17.44
C THR A 344 7.15 9.26 -18.18
N GLU A 345 8.33 9.90 -18.08
CA GLU A 345 9.58 9.40 -18.65
C GLU A 345 9.95 8.04 -18.06
N MET A 346 9.88 7.90 -16.73
CA MET A 346 10.14 6.63 -16.03
C MET A 346 9.21 5.49 -16.50
N ILE A 347 7.93 5.78 -16.73
CA ILE A 347 6.97 4.79 -17.25
C ILE A 347 7.37 4.34 -18.65
N VAL A 348 7.65 5.28 -19.55
CA VAL A 348 8.04 4.99 -20.94
C VAL A 348 9.33 4.17 -20.99
N GLU A 349 10.32 4.52 -20.18
CA GLU A 349 11.57 3.77 -20.09
C GLU A 349 11.37 2.33 -19.61
N GLU A 350 10.53 2.11 -18.59
CA GLU A 350 10.27 0.76 -18.09
C GLU A 350 9.42 -0.08 -19.04
N GLN A 351 8.42 0.51 -19.70
CA GLN A 351 7.63 -0.19 -20.73
C GLN A 351 8.47 -0.64 -21.93
N ALA A 352 9.57 0.07 -22.22
CA ALA A 352 10.49 -0.28 -23.30
C ALA A 352 11.45 -1.44 -22.92
N ARG A 353 11.51 -1.85 -21.64
CA ARG A 353 12.38 -2.95 -21.20
C ARG A 353 11.71 -4.30 -21.42
N ASP A 354 12.46 -5.22 -21.99
CA ASP A 354 12.07 -6.63 -22.10
C ASP A 354 12.81 -7.42 -21.02
N ARG A 355 12.10 -7.74 -19.94
CA ARG A 355 12.62 -8.51 -18.80
C ARG A 355 11.50 -9.32 -18.15
N ASP A 356 11.88 -10.35 -17.42
CA ASP A 356 10.95 -11.11 -16.62
C ASP A 356 10.51 -10.31 -15.37
N PRO A 357 9.28 -10.55 -14.87
CA PRO A 357 8.84 -10.02 -13.59
C PRO A 357 9.74 -10.50 -12.45
N VAL A 358 10.08 -9.57 -11.58
CA VAL A 358 10.75 -9.87 -10.31
C VAL A 358 9.74 -10.45 -9.36
N GLY A 359 10.03 -11.53 -8.63
CA GLY A 359 9.08 -12.02 -7.63
C GLY A 359 8.41 -13.36 -7.97
N THR A 360 8.70 -13.92 -9.14
CA THR A 360 8.01 -15.09 -9.67
C THR A 360 8.30 -16.38 -8.91
N ASP A 361 9.43 -16.47 -8.22
CA ASP A 361 9.97 -17.63 -7.52
C ASP A 361 9.76 -17.60 -5.98
N TRP A 362 9.16 -16.55 -5.43
CA TRP A 362 9.12 -16.32 -3.97
C TRP A 362 8.25 -17.32 -3.19
N GLU A 363 7.40 -18.05 -3.91
CA GLU A 363 6.49 -19.05 -3.34
C GLU A 363 6.98 -20.50 -3.58
N ASP A 364 8.10 -20.68 -4.29
CA ASP A 364 8.70 -22.00 -4.57
C ASP A 364 9.55 -22.54 -3.41
N GLU A 365 9.94 -21.68 -2.47
CA GLU A 365 10.66 -22.08 -1.25
C GLU A 365 9.68 -22.63 -0.19
N LYS A 366 9.46 -23.94 -0.24
CA LYS A 366 8.69 -24.71 0.76
C LYS A 366 9.41 -24.92 2.09
#